data_AF-A0A094YPN6-F1
#
_entry.id   AF-A0A094YPN6-F1
#
_cell.length_a   1.000
_cell.length_b   1.000
_cell.length_c   1.000
_cell.angle_alpha   90.00
_cell.angle_beta   90.00
_cell.angle_gamma   90.00
#
_symmetry.space_group_name_H-M   'P 1'
#
loop_
_entity.id
_entity.type
_entity.pdbx_description
1 polymer ?
#
loop_
_entity_poly.entity_id
_entity_poly.type
_entity_poly.pdbx_seq_one_letter_code
_entity_poly.pdbx_strand_id
1 'polypeptide(L)'
;MRSVVRRFGLVSAAGELATAYDVLPWARGEATRAAKACFQSWLEERDGTDAAEDREAIEQVRAFIEQHGESRFALLGGPDGGVENPHSRTVSRVGFRRLIDAPDGSQWEYLILPEMWRKEVCKGIDANRAAKVLLEAGYLLPGDGKNLTRYRRIPGEGRLRVYAVSGSILEGETA
;
A
#
# COMPACT_ATOMS: atom_id res chain seq x y z
N MET A 1 -11.80 4.47 14.08
CA MET A 1 -13.18 4.96 13.84
C MET A 1 -14.10 4.90 15.07
N ARG A 2 -14.35 3.72 15.68
CA ARG A 2 -15.29 3.59 16.83
C ARG A 2 -15.02 4.50 18.04
N SER A 3 -13.74 4.74 18.36
CA SER A 3 -13.36 5.60 19.50
C SER A 3 -13.71 7.08 19.28
N VAL A 4 -13.53 7.58 18.05
CA VAL A 4 -13.77 8.99 17.70
C VAL A 4 -15.27 9.31 17.69
N VAL A 5 -16.09 8.45 17.06
CA VAL A 5 -17.55 8.59 17.05
C VAL A 5 -18.13 8.65 18.47
N ARG A 6 -17.61 7.82 19.39
CA ARG A 6 -18.05 7.81 20.79
C ARG A 6 -17.75 9.13 21.50
N ARG A 7 -16.61 9.78 21.21
CA ARG A 7 -16.24 11.07 21.82
C ARG A 7 -17.12 12.20 21.31
N PHE A 8 -17.35 12.28 20.01
CA PHE A 8 -18.29 13.26 19.45
C PHE A 8 -19.72 13.04 19.96
N GLY A 9 -20.16 11.78 20.06
CA GLY A 9 -21.45 11.43 20.66
C GLY A 9 -21.56 11.83 22.13
N LEU A 10 -20.49 11.65 22.92
CA LEU A 10 -20.45 12.07 24.32
C LEU A 10 -20.57 13.59 24.47
N VAL A 11 -19.83 14.35 23.65
CA VAL A 11 -19.88 15.82 23.64
C VAL A 11 -21.28 16.32 23.25
N SER A 12 -21.87 15.72 22.22
CA SER A 12 -23.25 16.01 21.83
C SER A 12 -24.22 15.76 22.98
N ALA A 13 -24.18 14.57 23.60
CA ALA A 13 -25.09 14.23 24.69
C ALA A 13 -24.93 15.15 25.92
N ALA A 14 -23.68 15.48 26.29
CA ALA A 14 -23.40 16.40 27.38
C ALA A 14 -23.91 17.81 27.08
N GLY A 15 -23.74 18.29 25.85
CA GLY A 15 -24.23 19.60 25.42
C GLY A 15 -25.77 19.67 25.41
N GLU A 16 -26.46 18.64 24.91
CA GLU A 16 -27.93 18.58 24.96
C GLU A 16 -28.45 18.55 26.40
N LEU A 17 -27.77 17.82 27.30
CA LEU A 17 -28.12 17.78 28.71
C LEU A 17 -27.93 19.17 29.36
N ALA A 18 -26.81 19.84 29.10
CA ALA A 18 -26.54 21.18 29.61
C ALA A 18 -27.54 22.22 29.08
N THR A 19 -27.97 22.11 27.81
CA THR A 19 -29.08 22.91 27.26
C THR A 19 -30.39 22.62 27.97
N ALA A 20 -30.72 21.36 28.28
CA ALA A 20 -31.94 21.00 28.98
C ALA A 20 -31.99 21.51 30.43
N TYR A 21 -30.83 21.78 31.05
CA TYR A 21 -30.71 22.39 32.38
C TYR A 21 -30.49 23.91 32.32
N ASP A 22 -30.69 24.56 31.17
CA ASP A 22 -30.51 26.00 30.96
C ASP A 22 -29.10 26.52 31.34
N VAL A 23 -28.09 25.64 31.33
CA VAL A 23 -26.68 26.01 31.56
C VAL A 23 -26.11 26.68 30.31
N LEU A 24 -26.51 26.22 29.13
CA LEU A 24 -26.09 26.76 27.84
C LEU A 24 -27.27 27.44 27.14
N PRO A 25 -27.10 28.66 26.59
CA PRO A 25 -28.17 29.40 25.89
C PRO A 25 -28.33 28.92 24.44
N TRP A 26 -28.29 27.61 24.22
CA TRP A 26 -28.37 27.00 22.90
C TRP A 26 -29.78 26.45 22.64
N ALA A 27 -30.19 26.42 21.37
CA ALA A 27 -31.42 25.75 20.99
C ALA A 27 -31.27 24.22 21.18
N ARG A 28 -32.38 23.55 21.52
CA ARG A 28 -32.42 22.08 21.55
C ARG A 28 -31.94 21.50 20.21
N GLY A 29 -31.03 20.53 20.24
CA GLY A 29 -30.42 19.95 19.04
C GLY A 29 -29.18 20.68 18.53
N GLU A 30 -28.83 21.85 19.05
CA GLU A 30 -27.67 22.63 18.59
C GLU A 30 -26.35 21.91 18.89
N ALA A 31 -26.18 21.40 20.12
CA ALA A 31 -24.98 20.66 20.50
C ALA A 31 -24.75 19.43 19.61
N THR A 32 -25.83 18.73 19.27
CA THR A 32 -25.79 17.59 18.35
C THR A 32 -25.41 18.00 16.94
N ARG A 33 -25.99 19.09 16.42
CA ARG A 33 -25.65 19.62 15.08
C ARG A 33 -24.19 20.04 15.00
N ALA A 34 -23.69 20.77 16.00
CA ALA A 34 -22.31 21.21 16.07
C ALA A 34 -21.34 20.01 16.12
N ALA A 35 -21.58 19.04 17.01
CA ALA A 35 -20.75 17.84 17.09
C ALA A 35 -20.75 17.03 15.78
N LYS A 36 -21.91 16.95 15.11
CA LYS A 36 -22.03 16.31 13.79
C LYS A 36 -21.22 17.06 12.73
N ALA A 37 -21.32 18.39 12.65
CA ALA A 37 -20.58 19.20 11.69
C ALA A 37 -19.06 19.02 11.87
N CYS A 38 -18.56 19.11 13.11
CA CYS A 38 -17.15 18.88 13.40
C CYS A 38 -16.70 17.45 13.04
N PHE A 39 -17.54 16.45 13.31
CA PHE A 39 -17.24 15.07 12.92
C PHE A 39 -17.19 14.88 11.40
N GLN A 40 -18.07 15.55 10.65
CA GLN A 40 -18.07 15.51 9.19
C GLN A 40 -16.82 16.16 8.61
N SER A 41 -16.45 17.35 9.07
CA SER A 41 -15.20 18.00 8.63
C SER A 41 -13.96 17.16 8.97
N TRP A 42 -13.93 16.57 10.17
CA TRP A 42 -12.86 15.63 10.54
C TRP A 42 -12.81 14.39 9.64
N LEU A 43 -13.96 13.88 9.21
CA LEU A 43 -14.04 12.73 8.32
C LEU A 43 -13.52 13.07 6.91
N GLU A 44 -13.90 14.24 6.39
CA GLU A 44 -13.46 14.74 5.09
C GLU A 44 -11.94 14.96 5.02
N GLU A 45 -11.34 15.57 6.06
CA GLU A 45 -9.88 15.71 6.17
C GLU A 45 -9.17 14.35 6.22
N ARG A 46 -9.78 13.38 6.90
CA ARG A 46 -9.20 12.05 7.05
C ARG A 46 -9.26 11.24 5.77
N ASP A 47 -10.36 11.30 5.01
CA ASP A 47 -10.47 10.62 3.71
C ASP A 47 -9.43 11.20 2.72
N GLY A 48 -9.13 12.51 2.81
CA GLY A 48 -8.03 13.12 2.06
C GLY A 48 -6.63 12.68 2.54
N THR A 49 -6.45 12.45 3.84
CA THR A 49 -5.19 11.93 4.41
C THR A 49 -4.95 10.48 3.99
N ASP A 50 -5.99 9.64 4.01
CA ASP A 50 -5.90 8.24 3.58
C ASP A 50 -5.50 8.16 2.09
N ALA A 51 -6.03 9.03 1.23
CA ALA A 51 -5.62 9.11 -0.17
C ALA A 51 -4.17 9.61 -0.36
N ALA A 52 -3.68 10.50 0.50
CA ALA A 52 -2.29 10.96 0.47
C ALA A 52 -1.31 9.86 0.90
N GLU A 53 -1.62 9.13 1.98
CA GLU A 53 -0.84 7.97 2.44
C GLU A 53 -0.80 6.85 1.36
N ASP A 54 -1.92 6.64 0.66
CA ASP A 54 -2.00 5.65 -0.41
C ASP A 54 -1.14 6.07 -1.63
N ARG A 55 -1.14 7.35 -1.99
CA ARG A 55 -0.26 7.90 -3.05
C ARG A 55 1.22 7.77 -2.64
N GLU A 56 1.55 8.15 -1.42
CA GLU A 56 2.91 8.04 -0.87
C GLU A 56 3.40 6.58 -0.91
N ALA A 57 2.54 5.61 -0.60
CA ALA A 57 2.89 4.19 -0.68
C ALA A 57 3.24 3.73 -2.10
N ILE A 58 2.50 4.18 -3.13
CA ILE A 58 2.80 3.86 -4.53
C ILE A 58 4.11 4.51 -4.95
N GLU A 59 4.28 5.80 -4.66
CA GLU A 59 5.50 6.57 -4.97
C GLU A 59 6.74 5.96 -4.32
N GLN A 60 6.64 5.52 -3.06
CA GLN A 60 7.75 4.88 -2.35
C GLN A 60 8.17 3.56 -3.00
N VAL A 61 7.21 2.71 -3.40
CA VAL A 61 7.53 1.44 -4.08
C VAL A 61 8.13 1.71 -5.46
N ARG A 62 7.59 2.68 -6.21
CA ARG A 62 8.14 3.11 -7.50
C ARG A 62 9.58 3.59 -7.35
N ALA A 63 9.83 4.56 -6.48
CA ALA A 63 11.15 5.13 -6.24
C ALA A 63 12.17 4.05 -5.84
N PHE A 64 11.75 3.06 -5.04
CA PHE A 64 12.60 1.93 -4.68
C PHE A 64 13.00 1.10 -5.92
N ILE A 65 12.03 0.79 -6.80
CA ILE A 65 12.28 0.01 -8.01
C ILE A 65 13.13 0.81 -9.01
N GLU A 66 12.91 2.11 -9.16
CA GLU A 66 13.73 2.99 -10.00
C GLU A 66 15.19 3.02 -9.51
N GLN A 67 15.40 3.18 -8.21
CA GLN A 67 16.74 3.30 -7.63
C GLN A 67 17.50 1.97 -7.60
N HIS A 68 16.80 0.84 -7.46
CA HIS A 68 17.43 -0.45 -7.15
C HIS A 68 17.10 -1.57 -8.12
N GLY A 69 16.28 -1.31 -9.14
CA GLY A 69 15.71 -2.29 -10.06
C GLY A 69 16.73 -3.17 -10.77
N GLU A 70 17.93 -2.68 -11.03
CA GLU A 70 18.99 -3.44 -11.72
C GLU A 70 20.00 -4.09 -10.77
N SER A 71 20.24 -3.48 -9.60
CA SER A 71 21.36 -3.84 -8.72
C SER A 71 20.96 -4.74 -7.55
N ARG A 72 19.70 -4.66 -7.09
CA ARG A 72 19.20 -5.42 -5.93
C ARG A 72 18.19 -6.51 -6.27
N PHE A 73 17.84 -6.64 -7.55
CA PHE A 73 16.98 -7.70 -8.06
C PHE A 73 17.79 -8.64 -8.95
N ALA A 74 17.87 -9.91 -8.55
CA ALA A 74 18.51 -10.92 -9.37
C ALA A 74 17.64 -11.23 -10.60
N LEU A 75 18.24 -11.17 -11.80
CA LEU A 75 17.54 -11.50 -13.03
C LEU A 75 17.25 -13.01 -13.06
N LEU A 76 15.97 -13.38 -13.16
CA LEU A 76 15.58 -14.74 -13.54
C LEU A 76 15.59 -14.77 -15.06
N GLY A 77 16.28 -15.77 -15.61
CA GLY A 77 16.55 -15.93 -17.04
C GLY A 77 15.39 -15.59 -17.97
N GLY A 78 15.75 -15.19 -19.20
CA GLY A 78 14.79 -14.97 -20.28
C GLY A 78 13.98 -16.23 -20.64
N PRO A 79 13.14 -16.17 -21.70
CA PRO A 79 12.13 -17.17 -22.05
C PRO A 79 12.59 -18.64 -22.06
N ASP A 80 13.90 -18.89 -22.20
CA ASP A 80 14.52 -20.21 -22.29
C ASP A 80 15.14 -20.73 -20.98
N GLY A 81 14.87 -20.11 -19.82
CA GLY A 81 15.19 -20.70 -18.51
C GLY A 81 16.68 -20.80 -18.17
N GLY A 82 17.55 -20.13 -18.92
CA GLY A 82 18.96 -19.99 -18.61
C GLY A 82 19.17 -19.01 -17.47
N VAL A 83 19.59 -19.50 -16.30
CA VAL A 83 20.08 -18.64 -15.21
C VAL A 83 21.33 -17.91 -15.75
N GLU A 84 21.19 -16.65 -16.14
CA GLU A 84 22.35 -15.82 -16.45
C GLU A 84 23.13 -15.59 -15.14
N ASN A 85 24.20 -16.36 -15.01
CA ASN A 85 25.20 -16.33 -13.95
C ASN A 85 24.71 -16.69 -12.53
N PRO A 86 24.89 -17.96 -12.10
CA PRO A 86 24.87 -18.37 -10.69
C PRO A 86 25.88 -17.61 -9.79
N HIS A 87 26.74 -16.78 -10.38
CA HIS A 87 27.81 -16.03 -9.72
C HIS A 87 27.61 -14.51 -9.75
N SER A 88 26.50 -14.01 -10.30
CA SER A 88 26.08 -12.63 -10.07
C SER A 88 25.56 -12.53 -8.64
N ARG A 89 26.47 -12.32 -7.69
CA ARG A 89 26.12 -12.12 -6.28
C ARG A 89 25.50 -10.74 -6.16
N THR A 90 24.20 -10.64 -6.41
CA THR A 90 23.41 -9.45 -6.07
C THR A 90 23.66 -9.13 -4.58
N VAL A 91 24.43 -8.09 -4.31
CA VAL A 91 24.74 -7.66 -2.94
C VAL A 91 23.48 -7.06 -2.33
N SER A 92 23.13 -7.47 -1.11
CA SER A 92 21.91 -7.00 -0.43
C SER A 92 20.62 -7.22 -1.24
N ARG A 93 20.48 -8.42 -1.83
CA ARG A 93 19.34 -8.82 -2.67
C ARG A 93 17.99 -8.62 -1.98
N VAL A 94 17.11 -7.90 -2.65
CA VAL A 94 15.73 -7.62 -2.20
C VAL A 94 14.73 -8.61 -2.79
N GLY A 95 15.08 -9.15 -3.95
CA GLY A 95 14.23 -10.07 -4.67
C GLY A 95 14.80 -10.46 -6.03
N PHE A 96 13.88 -10.75 -6.94
CA PHE A 96 14.18 -11.19 -8.29
C PHE A 96 13.41 -10.36 -9.31
N ARG A 97 13.89 -10.23 -10.54
CA ARG A 97 13.14 -9.63 -11.65
C ARG A 97 13.12 -10.57 -12.83
N ARG A 98 12.06 -10.53 -13.63
CA ARG A 98 11.99 -11.27 -14.89
C ARG A 98 11.22 -10.49 -15.93
N LEU A 99 11.50 -10.80 -17.17
CA LEU A 99 10.73 -10.29 -18.28
C LEU A 99 9.56 -11.26 -18.54
N ILE A 100 8.35 -10.72 -18.65
CA ILE A 100 7.13 -11.47 -18.99
C ILE A 100 6.58 -10.96 -20.31
N ASP A 101 6.01 -11.86 -21.10
CA ASP A 101 5.28 -11.48 -22.30
C ASP A 101 3.95 -10.84 -21.89
N ALA A 102 3.71 -9.63 -22.39
CA ALA A 102 2.49 -8.86 -22.23
C ALA A 102 1.87 -8.61 -23.63
N PRO A 103 0.57 -8.28 -23.71
CA PRO A 103 -0.09 -7.98 -24.99
C PRO A 103 0.62 -6.89 -25.81
N ASP A 104 1.23 -5.91 -25.13
CA ASP A 104 1.87 -4.74 -25.74
C ASP A 104 3.41 -4.88 -25.85
N GLY A 105 3.96 -6.08 -25.63
CA GLY A 105 5.39 -6.37 -25.72
C GLY A 105 5.92 -7.12 -24.51
N SER A 106 7.13 -6.78 -24.08
CA SER A 106 7.76 -7.40 -22.92
C SER A 106 7.70 -6.46 -21.71
N GLN A 107 7.21 -6.95 -20.57
CA GLN A 107 7.09 -6.16 -19.35
C GLN A 107 7.93 -6.77 -18.23
N TRP A 108 8.54 -5.93 -17.39
CA TRP A 108 9.23 -6.41 -16.20
C TRP A 108 8.22 -6.84 -15.12
N GLU A 109 8.54 -7.91 -14.39
CA GLU A 109 7.87 -8.32 -13.16
C GLU A 109 8.92 -8.40 -12.05
N TYR A 110 8.71 -7.63 -10.98
CA TYR A 110 9.59 -7.56 -9.81
C TYR A 110 9.01 -8.42 -8.68
N LEU A 111 9.76 -9.44 -8.28
CA LEU A 111 9.40 -10.40 -7.23
C LEU A 111 10.13 -10.05 -5.94
N ILE A 112 9.46 -9.36 -5.03
CA ILE A 112 10.04 -8.87 -3.76
C ILE A 112 9.78 -9.89 -2.65
N LEU A 113 10.83 -10.21 -1.87
CA LEU A 113 10.71 -11.10 -0.71
C LEU A 113 9.92 -10.42 0.42
N PRO A 114 9.02 -11.12 1.15
CA PRO A 114 8.16 -10.51 2.16
C PRO A 114 8.89 -9.79 3.29
N GLU A 115 10.06 -10.31 3.68
CA GLU A 115 10.89 -9.67 4.70
C GLU A 115 11.46 -8.34 4.21
N MET A 116 11.92 -8.30 2.96
CA MET A 116 12.50 -7.11 2.33
C MET A 116 11.43 -6.07 1.99
N TRP A 117 10.24 -6.54 1.57
CA TRP A 117 9.05 -5.70 1.41
C TRP A 117 8.77 -4.90 2.68
N ARG A 118 8.73 -5.56 3.83
CA ARG A 118 8.44 -4.90 5.11
C ARG A 118 9.60 -4.06 5.64
N LYS A 119 10.84 -4.54 5.53
CA LYS A 119 12.00 -3.90 6.19
C LYS A 119 12.60 -2.76 5.38
N GLU A 120 12.51 -2.83 4.05
CA GLU A 120 13.20 -1.91 3.15
C GLU A 120 12.23 -1.15 2.25
N VAL A 121 11.40 -1.86 1.49
CA VAL A 121 10.53 -1.22 0.50
C VAL A 121 9.47 -0.36 1.18
N CYS A 122 8.76 -0.92 2.15
CA CYS A 122 7.72 -0.23 2.93
C CYS A 122 8.26 0.30 4.27
N LYS A 123 9.54 0.64 4.35
CA LYS A 123 10.11 1.19 5.58
C LYS A 123 9.40 2.50 5.95
N GLY A 124 8.84 2.56 7.16
CA GLY A 124 8.15 3.75 7.65
C GLY A 124 6.65 3.80 7.35
N ILE A 125 6.12 2.90 6.52
CA ILE A 125 4.70 2.84 6.15
C ILE A 125 4.09 1.46 6.47
N ASP A 126 2.76 1.34 6.45
CA ASP A 126 2.09 0.05 6.64
C ASP A 126 2.24 -0.82 5.38
N ALA A 127 3.06 -1.86 5.50
CA ALA A 127 3.37 -2.77 4.40
C ALA A 127 2.16 -3.57 3.86
N ASN A 128 1.14 -3.84 4.69
CA ASN A 128 -0.08 -4.49 4.22
C ASN A 128 -0.98 -3.50 3.50
N ARG A 129 -1.10 -2.27 4.02
CA ARG A 129 -1.84 -1.19 3.35
C ARG A 129 -1.23 -0.90 1.99
N ALA A 130 0.09 -0.68 1.92
CA ALA A 130 0.80 -0.46 0.68
C ALA A 130 0.54 -1.57 -0.35
N ALA A 131 0.64 -2.84 0.06
CA ALA A 131 0.37 -3.96 -0.84
C ALA A 131 -1.10 -4.00 -1.35
N LYS A 132 -2.08 -3.60 -0.54
CA LYS A 132 -3.49 -3.49 -0.98
C LYS A 132 -3.67 -2.35 -1.96
N VAL A 133 -3.11 -1.17 -1.66
CA VAL A 133 -3.18 0.01 -2.52
C VAL A 133 -2.57 -0.30 -3.89
N LEU A 134 -1.40 -0.95 -3.93
CA LEU A 134 -0.80 -1.36 -5.21
C LEU A 134 -1.64 -2.41 -5.93
N LEU A 135 -2.32 -3.31 -5.22
CA LEU A 135 -3.22 -4.29 -5.85
C LEU A 135 -4.45 -3.60 -6.47
N GLU A 136 -5.05 -2.65 -5.75
CA GLU A 136 -6.20 -1.88 -6.21
C GLU A 136 -5.84 -0.98 -7.39
N ALA A 137 -4.63 -0.42 -7.39
CA ALA A 137 -4.08 0.36 -8.50
C ALA A 137 -3.60 -0.49 -9.69
N GLY A 138 -3.62 -1.83 -9.59
CA GLY A 138 -3.20 -2.75 -10.65
C GLY A 138 -1.68 -2.93 -10.80
N TYR A 139 -0.89 -2.39 -9.87
CA TYR A 139 0.58 -2.53 -9.86
C TYR A 139 1.07 -3.78 -9.13
N LEU A 140 0.29 -4.35 -8.21
CA LEU A 140 0.59 -5.63 -7.58
C LEU A 140 -0.27 -6.73 -8.21
N LEU A 141 0.36 -7.83 -8.61
CA LEU A 141 -0.38 -9.00 -9.07
C LEU A 141 -1.10 -9.70 -7.92
N PRO A 142 -2.31 -10.22 -8.15
CA PRO A 142 -3.06 -10.92 -7.11
C PRO A 142 -2.29 -12.12 -6.57
N GLY A 143 -2.34 -12.26 -5.25
CA GLY A 143 -1.71 -13.36 -4.55
C GLY A 143 -2.52 -14.65 -4.58
N ASP A 144 -2.08 -15.64 -3.79
CA ASP A 144 -2.78 -16.93 -3.71
C ASP A 144 -3.97 -16.84 -2.73
N GLY A 145 -5.19 -16.90 -3.27
CA GLY A 145 -6.43 -16.87 -2.50
C GLY A 145 -6.69 -15.50 -1.86
N LYS A 146 -6.69 -15.43 -0.52
CA LYS A 146 -6.88 -14.18 0.24
C LYS A 146 -5.57 -13.44 0.54
N ASN A 147 -4.43 -13.99 0.14
CA ASN A 147 -3.12 -13.39 0.43
C ASN A 147 -2.74 -12.37 -0.64
N LEU A 148 -1.98 -11.34 -0.25
CA LEU A 148 -1.37 -10.37 -1.17
C LEU A 148 -0.05 -10.89 -1.77
N THR A 149 0.42 -12.03 -1.30
CA THR A 149 1.63 -12.69 -1.78
C THR A 149 1.27 -13.96 -2.52
N ARG A 150 2.14 -14.37 -3.46
CA ARG A 150 1.99 -15.60 -4.22
C ARG A 150 3.24 -16.46 -4.13
N TYR A 151 3.07 -17.76 -4.30
CA TYR A 151 4.19 -18.65 -4.48
C TYR A 151 4.75 -18.57 -5.90
N ARG A 152 6.08 -18.44 -6.00
CA ARG A 152 6.82 -18.57 -7.24
C ARG A 152 7.94 -19.58 -7.07
N ARG A 153 8.15 -20.40 -8.10
CA ARG A 153 9.31 -21.27 -8.20
C ARG A 153 10.45 -20.46 -8.78
N ILE A 154 11.50 -20.30 -8.00
CA ILE A 154 12.73 -19.60 -8.35
C ILE A 154 13.80 -20.66 -8.64
N PRO A 155 14.39 -20.66 -9.84
CA PRO A 155 15.53 -21.53 -10.15
C PRO A 155 16.64 -21.37 -9.09
N GLY A 156 17.14 -22.48 -8.55
CA GLY A 156 18.19 -22.48 -7.52
C GLY A 156 17.72 -22.25 -6.08
N GLU A 157 16.59 -21.58 -5.84
CA GLU A 157 16.09 -21.24 -4.49
C GLU A 157 14.81 -22.01 -4.10
N GLY A 158 14.16 -22.68 -5.06
CA GLY A 158 12.95 -23.46 -4.81
C GLY A 158 11.69 -22.59 -4.79
N ARG A 159 10.70 -22.97 -3.98
CA ARG A 159 9.39 -22.29 -3.95
C ARG A 159 9.38 -21.23 -2.87
N LEU A 160 9.37 -19.95 -3.27
CA LEU A 160 9.35 -18.80 -2.38
C LEU A 160 8.01 -18.07 -2.46
N ARG A 161 7.62 -17.42 -1.36
CA ARG A 161 6.47 -16.53 -1.32
C ARG A 161 6.96 -15.12 -1.59
N VAL A 162 6.32 -14.40 -2.51
CA VAL A 162 6.77 -13.10 -3.01
C VAL A 162 5.61 -12.14 -3.23
N TYR A 163 5.88 -10.84 -3.11
CA TYR A 163 5.05 -9.79 -3.69
C TYR A 163 5.48 -9.63 -5.15
N ALA A 164 4.54 -9.74 -6.09
CA ALA A 164 4.84 -9.64 -7.51
C ALA A 164 4.34 -8.28 -8.03
N VAL A 165 5.26 -7.34 -8.17
CA VAL A 165 4.99 -5.98 -8.64
C VAL A 165 5.22 -5.91 -10.15
N SER A 166 4.22 -5.39 -10.85
CA SER A 166 4.22 -5.11 -12.27
C SER A 166 5.16 -3.95 -12.60
N GLY A 167 6.00 -4.10 -13.61
CA GLY A 167 6.87 -3.04 -14.12
C GLY A 167 6.11 -1.84 -14.69
N SER A 168 4.82 -1.98 -14.99
CA SER A 168 3.93 -0.85 -15.31
C SER A 168 3.88 0.21 -14.22
N ILE A 169 4.29 -0.11 -12.98
CA ILE A 169 4.47 0.89 -11.91
C ILE A 169 5.49 1.97 -12.28
N LEU A 170 6.42 1.71 -13.20
CA LEU A 170 7.41 2.68 -13.66
C LEU A 170 6.87 3.54 -14.82
N GLU A 171 5.96 3.00 -15.61
CA GLU A 171 5.37 3.66 -16.78
C GLU A 171 4.25 4.65 -16.41
N GLY A 172 3.72 4.53 -15.18
CA GLY A 172 2.62 5.36 -14.70
C GLY A 172 3.05 6.80 -14.38
N GLU A 173 3.56 7.56 -15.35
CA GLU A 173 3.66 9.03 -15.25
C GLU A 173 3.22 9.63 -16.59
N THR A 174 1.96 10.04 -16.65
CA THR A 174 1.45 11.17 -17.45
C THR A 174 -0.02 11.40 -17.09
N ALA A 175 -0.25 12.23 -16.08
CA ALA A 175 -1.48 13.04 -15.95
C ALA A 175 -1.16 14.29 -15.14
#